data_AF-A0A968T5G5-F1
#
_entry.id   AF-A0A968T5G5-F1
#
_cell.length_a   1.000
_cell.length_b   1.000
_cell.length_c   1.000
_cell.angle_alpha   90.00
_cell.angle_beta   90.00
_cell.angle_gamma   90.00
#
_symmetry.space_group_name_H-M   'P 1'
#
loop_
_entity.id
_entity.type
_entity.pdbx_description
1 polymer ?
#
loop_
_entity_poly.entity_id
_entity_poly.type
_entity_poly.pdbx_seq_one_letter_code
_entity_poly.pdbx_strand_id
1 'polypeptide(L)'
;MKIKTYIIFAVSALMLITSACEEFLEEENKAGATAELTYNTQSGIDGLVASCYSFSRTWYGKEAGLGLSEMGSDLFYYGFDNKQKSLNSYSISPISLDNNTADNACLDQYWEMFYCAVDVCNTALKYVPENTIITEQLKSQYMGEAHFYVLF
;
A
#
# COMPACT_ATOMS: atom_id res chain seq x y z
N MET A 1 1.17 55.67 -31.70
CA MET A 1 1.25 55.05 -30.36
C MET A 1 -0.09 54.49 -29.88
N LYS A 2 -1.20 55.24 -29.88
CA LYS A 2 -2.49 54.81 -29.31
C LYS A 2 -3.07 53.50 -29.90
N ILE A 3 -2.97 53.28 -31.22
CA ILE A 3 -3.46 52.05 -31.88
C ILE A 3 -2.75 50.77 -31.39
N LYS A 4 -1.43 50.82 -31.18
CA LYS A 4 -0.68 49.68 -30.65
C LYS A 4 -1.09 49.37 -29.21
N THR A 5 -1.37 50.40 -28.42
CA THR A 5 -1.87 50.25 -27.04
C THR A 5 -3.27 49.63 -27.00
N TYR A 6 -4.17 50.00 -27.92
CA TYR A 6 -5.50 49.37 -28.02
C TYR A 6 -5.44 47.90 -28.47
N ILE A 7 -4.52 47.55 -29.38
CA ILE A 7 -4.31 46.16 -29.80
C ILE A 7 -3.80 45.31 -28.63
N ILE A 8 -2.85 45.82 -27.85
CA ILE A 8 -2.33 45.11 -26.66
C ILE A 8 -3.45 44.91 -25.63
N PHE A 9 -4.31 45.92 -25.42
CA PHE A 9 -5.43 45.81 -24.50
C PHE A 9 -6.49 44.81 -24.99
N ALA A 10 -6.79 44.79 -26.28
CA ALA A 10 -7.72 43.84 -26.89
C ALA A 10 -7.21 42.38 -26.82
N VAL A 11 -5.93 42.17 -27.08
CA VAL A 11 -5.29 40.84 -26.98
C VAL A 11 -5.26 40.36 -25.52
N SER A 12 -4.99 41.26 -24.57
CA SER A 12 -5.01 40.94 -23.13
C SER A 12 -6.43 40.59 -22.65
N ALA A 13 -7.45 41.31 -23.15
CA ALA A 13 -8.85 41.00 -22.86
C ALA A 13 -9.28 39.65 -23.45
N LEU A 14 -8.76 39.26 -24.63
CA LEU A 14 -9.05 37.97 -25.26
C LEU A 14 -8.48 36.78 -24.46
N MET A 15 -7.33 36.94 -23.80
CA MET A 15 -6.74 35.91 -22.94
C MET A 15 -7.52 35.67 -21.63
N LEU A 16 -8.37 36.61 -21.22
CA LEU A 16 -9.22 36.46 -20.02
C LEU A 16 -10.51 35.68 -20.27
N ILE A 17 -10.83 35.38 -21.55
CA ILE A 17 -12.07 34.69 -21.95
C ILE A 17 -11.85 33.19 -22.17
N THR A 18 -10.60 32.71 -22.15
CA THR A 18 -10.30 31.27 -22.19
C THR A 18 -10.40 30.70 -20.78
N SER A 19 -11.63 30.51 -20.28
CA SER A 19 -11.87 29.66 -19.12
C SER A 19 -11.47 28.24 -19.50
N ALA A 20 -10.59 27.62 -18.72
CA ALA A 20 -10.28 26.20 -18.86
C ALA A 20 -11.60 25.41 -18.80
N CYS A 21 -11.86 24.59 -19.82
CA CYS A 21 -13.02 23.72 -19.87
C CYS A 21 -12.81 22.59 -18.85
N GLU A 22 -13.28 22.79 -17.62
CA GLU A 22 -13.12 21.85 -16.52
C GLU A 22 -13.78 20.49 -16.84
N GLU A 23 -14.92 20.51 -17.53
CA GLU A 23 -15.64 19.32 -18.00
C GLU A 23 -14.83 18.46 -18.99
N PHE A 24 -13.85 19.02 -19.72
CA PHE A 24 -12.96 18.22 -20.57
C PHE A 24 -11.92 17.42 -19.76
N LEU A 25 -11.62 17.85 -18.53
CA LEU A 25 -10.65 17.21 -17.63
C LEU A 25 -11.31 16.20 -16.68
N GLU A 26 -12.64 16.21 -16.57
CA GLU A 26 -13.38 15.23 -15.78
C GLU A 26 -13.58 13.93 -16.59
N GLU A 27 -12.66 12.98 -16.44
CA GLU A 27 -12.82 11.63 -17.00
C GLU A 27 -13.71 10.76 -16.10
N GLU A 28 -14.93 10.47 -16.58
CA GLU A 28 -15.81 9.50 -15.94
C GLU A 28 -15.33 8.06 -16.22
N ASN A 29 -14.82 7.39 -15.19
CA ASN A 29 -14.38 5.99 -15.30
C ASN A 29 -15.58 5.04 -15.40
N LYS A 30 -15.95 4.66 -16.63
CA LYS A 30 -17.04 3.72 -16.92
C LYS A 30 -16.77 2.26 -16.54
N ALA A 31 -15.54 1.91 -16.15
CA ALA A 31 -15.17 0.57 -15.70
C ALA A 31 -15.48 0.32 -14.20
N GLY A 32 -15.89 1.36 -13.45
CA GLY A 32 -16.69 1.20 -12.23
C GLY A 32 -15.96 0.85 -10.94
N ALA A 33 -14.63 0.90 -10.89
CA ALA A 33 -13.87 0.57 -9.68
C ALA A 33 -12.90 1.68 -9.28
N THR A 34 -13.41 2.89 -9.01
CA THR A 34 -12.62 3.82 -8.20
C THR A 34 -12.69 3.38 -6.74
N ALA A 35 -11.63 3.65 -5.97
CA ALA A 35 -11.59 3.35 -4.54
C ALA A 35 -12.81 3.95 -3.82
N GLU A 36 -13.18 5.18 -4.18
CA GLU A 36 -14.32 5.88 -3.60
C GLU A 36 -15.65 5.18 -3.90
N LEU A 37 -15.92 4.81 -5.17
CA LEU A 37 -17.14 4.09 -5.53
C LEU A 37 -17.22 2.72 -4.84
N THR A 38 -16.08 2.02 -4.74
CA THR A 38 -16.01 0.67 -4.17
C THR A 38 -16.23 0.71 -2.66
N TYR A 39 -15.47 1.55 -1.95
CA TYR A 39 -15.47 1.59 -0.49
C TYR A 39 -16.66 2.35 0.09
N ASN A 40 -17.47 3.03 -0.73
CA ASN A 40 -18.78 3.56 -0.33
C ASN A 40 -19.86 2.47 -0.18
N THR A 41 -19.57 1.22 -0.54
CA THR A 41 -20.48 0.07 -0.34
C THR A 41 -20.11 -0.72 0.92
N GLN A 42 -21.09 -1.36 1.56
CA GLN A 42 -20.84 -2.28 2.69
C GLN A 42 -19.85 -3.39 2.31
N SER A 43 -20.09 -4.07 1.18
CA SER A 43 -19.20 -5.14 0.72
C SER A 43 -17.78 -4.66 0.41
N GLY A 44 -17.64 -3.44 -0.11
CA GLY A 44 -16.33 -2.89 -0.44
C GLY A 44 -15.53 -2.52 0.81
N ILE A 45 -16.16 -1.88 1.80
CA ILE A 45 -15.47 -1.55 3.05
C ILE A 45 -15.17 -2.79 3.90
N ASP A 46 -16.09 -3.76 3.94
CA ASP A 46 -15.86 -5.04 4.62
C ASP A 46 -14.70 -5.80 3.97
N GLY A 47 -14.64 -5.79 2.63
CA GLY A 47 -13.54 -6.39 1.86
C GLY A 47 -12.20 -5.70 2.08
N LEU A 48 -12.19 -4.36 2.20
CA LEU A 48 -10.99 -3.58 2.50
C LEU A 48 -10.45 -3.90 3.89
N VAL A 49 -11.32 -3.98 4.90
CA VAL A 49 -10.88 -4.34 6.26
C VAL A 49 -10.44 -5.80 6.30
N ALA A 50 -11.17 -6.72 5.67
CA ALA A 50 -10.79 -8.13 5.59
C ALA A 50 -9.45 -8.36 4.87
N SER A 51 -9.08 -7.52 3.90
CA SER A 51 -7.78 -7.63 3.22
C SER A 51 -6.61 -7.26 4.13
N CYS A 52 -6.80 -6.38 5.12
CA CYS A 52 -5.80 -6.09 6.17
C CYS A 52 -5.38 -7.37 6.91
N TYR A 53 -6.35 -8.22 7.26
CA TYR A 53 -6.11 -9.51 7.93
C TYR A 53 -5.32 -10.51 7.08
N SER A 54 -5.42 -10.43 5.74
CA SER A 54 -4.86 -11.44 4.85
C SER A 54 -3.34 -11.54 4.95
N PHE A 55 -2.66 -10.43 5.26
CA PHE A 55 -1.20 -10.38 5.40
C PHE A 55 -0.68 -11.14 6.62
N SER A 56 -1.49 -11.35 7.66
CA SER A 56 -1.08 -12.18 8.81
C SER A 56 -0.74 -13.61 8.38
N ARG A 57 -1.41 -14.14 7.35
CA ARG A 57 -1.14 -15.48 6.80
C ARG A 57 0.23 -15.58 6.11
N THR A 58 0.77 -14.46 5.67
CA THR A 58 2.10 -14.39 5.09
C THR A 58 3.16 -14.55 6.18
N TRP A 59 2.98 -13.90 7.33
CA TRP A 59 3.92 -14.00 8.46
C TRP A 59 3.84 -15.35 9.17
N TYR A 60 2.62 -15.79 9.51
CA TYR A 60 2.43 -16.96 10.35
C TYR A 60 2.33 -18.27 9.58
N GLY A 61 3.01 -19.30 10.07
CA GLY A 61 2.91 -20.68 9.54
C GLY A 61 3.65 -20.90 8.22
N LYS A 62 4.60 -20.02 7.89
CA LYS A 62 5.49 -20.15 6.72
C LYS A 62 6.92 -20.37 7.19
N GLU A 63 7.68 -21.17 6.43
CA GLU A 63 9.10 -21.41 6.68
C GLU A 63 9.87 -20.09 6.79
N ALA A 64 9.59 -19.16 5.86
CA ALA A 64 10.22 -17.84 5.85
C ALA A 64 9.96 -17.02 7.12
N GLY A 65 8.72 -16.96 7.60
CA GLY A 65 8.38 -16.28 8.85
C GLY A 65 9.04 -16.91 10.07
N LEU A 66 9.08 -18.25 10.16
CA LEU A 66 9.85 -18.95 11.20
C LEU A 66 11.35 -18.63 11.11
N GLY A 67 11.87 -18.61 9.88
CA GLY A 67 13.28 -18.33 9.61
C GLY A 67 13.72 -16.96 10.10
N LEU A 68 12.89 -15.94 9.86
CA LEU A 68 13.15 -14.55 10.24
C LEU A 68 12.90 -14.26 11.73
N SER A 69 12.03 -15.04 12.39
CA SER A 69 11.72 -14.85 13.81
C SER A 69 12.67 -15.61 14.74
N GLU A 70 13.05 -16.84 14.39
CA GLU A 70 13.74 -17.75 15.32
C GLU A 70 15.03 -18.36 14.77
N MET A 71 15.15 -18.56 13.46
CA MET A 71 16.28 -19.32 12.87
C MET A 71 17.57 -18.50 12.69
N GLY A 72 17.58 -17.25 13.16
CA GLY A 72 18.81 -16.46 13.39
C GLY A 72 19.35 -16.61 14.81
N SER A 73 18.88 -17.59 15.59
CA SER A 73 19.33 -17.89 16.94
C SER A 73 20.04 -19.26 17.02
N ASP A 74 20.55 -19.60 18.21
CA ASP A 74 21.16 -20.90 18.50
C ASP A 74 20.15 -22.04 18.72
N LEU A 75 18.84 -21.77 18.60
CA LEU A 75 17.77 -22.74 18.81
C LEU A 75 17.62 -23.74 17.67
N PHE A 76 17.95 -23.34 16.45
CA PHE A 76 17.70 -24.12 15.23
C PHE A 76 18.96 -24.26 14.38
N TYR A 77 19.03 -25.35 13.63
CA TYR A 77 19.99 -25.50 12.54
C TYR A 77 19.29 -26.11 11.33
N TYR A 78 19.79 -25.79 10.14
CA TYR A 78 19.10 -26.16 8.91
C TYR A 78 19.30 -27.62 8.51
N GLY A 79 18.23 -28.23 8.00
CA GLY A 79 18.28 -29.47 7.22
C GLY A 79 18.59 -29.20 5.74
N PHE A 80 18.60 -30.25 4.92
CA PHE A 80 19.02 -30.15 3.52
C PHE A 80 18.20 -29.16 2.67
N ASP A 81 16.87 -29.12 2.84
CA ASP A 81 15.96 -28.35 1.96
C ASP A 81 15.65 -26.92 2.44
N ASN A 82 16.15 -26.51 3.60
CA ASN A 82 15.88 -25.19 4.16
C ASN A 82 16.37 -24.08 3.21
N LYS A 83 15.53 -23.08 2.92
CA LYS A 83 15.88 -21.97 1.99
C LYS A 83 16.61 -20.79 2.65
N GLN A 84 16.65 -20.76 3.97
CA GLN A 84 17.24 -19.73 4.84
C GLN A 84 18.46 -20.27 5.60
N LYS A 85 19.34 -20.99 4.89
CA LYS A 85 20.56 -21.56 5.49
C LYS A 85 21.47 -20.47 6.03
N SER A 86 21.61 -19.38 5.28
CA SER A 86 22.50 -18.28 5.64
C SER A 86 22.10 -17.54 6.92
N LEU A 87 20.81 -17.54 7.30
CA LEU A 87 20.36 -17.04 8.61
C LEU A 87 20.85 -17.92 9.76
N ASN A 88 20.69 -19.24 9.63
CA ASN A 88 21.10 -20.23 10.63
C ASN A 88 22.63 -20.36 10.77
N SER A 89 23.39 -20.18 9.69
CA SER A 89 24.85 -20.19 9.71
C SER A 89 25.48 -18.82 9.96
N TYR A 90 24.69 -17.78 10.21
CA TYR A 90 25.16 -16.39 10.39
C TYR A 90 26.02 -15.88 9.23
N SER A 91 25.75 -16.37 8.02
CA SER A 91 26.51 -16.09 6.81
C SER A 91 25.71 -15.20 5.85
N ILE A 92 25.10 -14.13 6.37
CA ILE A 92 24.23 -13.20 5.63
C ILE A 92 24.97 -12.02 4.99
N SER A 93 26.31 -12.03 4.98
CA SER A 93 27.09 -10.97 4.33
C SER A 93 27.28 -11.24 2.83
N PRO A 94 27.42 -10.22 1.99
CA PRO A 94 27.77 -10.43 0.57
C PRO A 94 29.03 -11.28 0.39
N ILE A 95 30.04 -11.10 1.26
CA ILE A 95 31.29 -11.85 1.20
C ILE A 95 31.06 -13.35 1.46
N SER A 96 30.22 -13.67 2.44
CA SER A 96 29.89 -15.05 2.80
C SER A 96 28.92 -15.72 1.81
N LEU A 97 28.43 -14.96 0.83
CA LEU A 97 27.48 -15.37 -0.20
C LEU A 97 28.09 -15.24 -1.60
N ASP A 98 29.41 -15.24 -1.75
CA ASP A 98 30.09 -15.09 -3.05
C ASP A 98 29.67 -13.84 -3.85
N ASN A 99 29.42 -12.73 -3.14
CA ASN A 99 28.83 -11.48 -3.63
C ASN A 99 27.39 -11.61 -4.16
N ASN A 100 26.69 -12.69 -3.83
CA ASN A 100 25.26 -12.83 -4.09
C ASN A 100 24.47 -11.94 -3.12
N THR A 101 24.00 -10.80 -3.61
CA THR A 101 23.14 -9.89 -2.85
C THR A 101 21.68 -10.35 -2.76
N ALA A 102 21.30 -11.43 -3.46
CA ALA A 102 19.93 -11.94 -3.57
C ALA A 102 19.72 -13.31 -2.88
N ASP A 103 20.65 -13.74 -2.02
CA ASP A 103 20.66 -15.11 -1.45
C ASP A 103 19.41 -15.45 -0.61
N ASN A 104 18.76 -14.45 -0.03
CA ASN A 104 17.52 -14.62 0.72
C ASN A 104 16.37 -13.88 0.05
N ALA A 105 15.81 -14.44 -1.03
CA ALA A 105 14.59 -13.92 -1.66
C ALA A 105 13.43 -13.69 -0.67
N CYS A 106 13.44 -14.38 0.48
CA CYS A 106 12.47 -14.14 1.54
C CYS A 106 12.60 -12.75 2.18
N LEU A 107 13.78 -12.14 2.29
CA LEU A 107 13.92 -10.81 2.89
C LEU A 107 13.21 -9.75 2.05
N ASP A 108 13.50 -9.72 0.74
CA ASP A 108 12.86 -8.79 -0.18
C ASP A 108 11.35 -9.02 -0.25
N GLN A 109 10.93 -10.29 -0.34
CA GLN A 109 9.51 -10.64 -0.37
C GLN A 109 8.76 -10.16 0.89
N TYR A 110 9.31 -10.38 2.08
CA TYR A 110 8.64 -9.96 3.32
C TYR A 110 8.68 -8.46 3.51
N TRP A 111 9.78 -7.81 3.11
CA TRP A 111 9.86 -6.36 3.07
C TRP A 111 8.71 -5.77 2.23
N GLU A 112 8.56 -6.21 0.98
CA GLU A 112 7.47 -5.77 0.10
C GLU A 112 6.10 -6.08 0.72
N MET A 113 5.90 -7.30 1.22
CA MET A 113 4.62 -7.72 1.79
C MET A 113 4.22 -6.91 3.02
N PHE A 114 5.16 -6.50 3.88
CA PHE A 114 4.86 -5.63 5.03
C PHE A 114 4.48 -4.23 4.59
N TYR A 115 5.17 -3.65 3.62
CA TYR A 115 4.77 -2.35 3.08
C TYR A 115 3.42 -2.40 2.38
N CYS A 116 3.11 -3.47 1.66
CA CYS A 116 1.77 -3.70 1.11
C CYS A 116 0.71 -3.82 2.23
N ALA A 117 1.01 -4.50 3.33
CA ALA A 117 0.10 -4.60 4.46
C ALA A 117 -0.20 -3.23 5.07
N VAL A 118 0.84 -2.43 5.30
CA VAL A 118 0.72 -1.06 5.82
C VAL A 118 -0.08 -0.18 4.86
N ASP A 119 0.17 -0.27 3.55
CA ASP A 119 -0.56 0.50 2.54
C ASP A 119 -2.06 0.19 2.54
N VAL A 120 -2.43 -1.09 2.58
CA VAL A 120 -3.82 -1.53 2.66
C VAL A 120 -4.49 -1.08 3.96
N CYS A 121 -3.80 -1.19 5.09
CA CYS A 121 -4.33 -0.71 6.37
C CYS A 121 -4.50 0.82 6.38
N ASN A 122 -3.54 1.57 5.83
CA ASN A 122 -3.66 3.03 5.69
C ASN A 122 -4.81 3.42 4.76
N THR A 123 -5.07 2.63 3.72
CA THR A 123 -6.24 2.79 2.86
C THR A 123 -7.53 2.57 3.66
N ALA A 124 -7.60 1.55 4.50
CA ALA A 124 -8.73 1.35 5.42
C ALA A 124 -8.91 2.55 6.37
N LEU A 125 -7.83 3.02 7.00
CA LEU A 125 -7.86 4.17 7.90
C LEU A 125 -8.33 5.47 7.22
N LYS A 126 -8.13 5.60 5.91
CA LYS A 126 -8.66 6.72 5.11
C LYS A 126 -10.15 6.57 4.84
N TYR A 127 -10.60 5.41 4.36
CA TYR A 127 -11.95 5.27 3.79
C TYR A 127 -13.01 4.84 4.81
N VAL A 128 -12.64 4.18 5.92
CA VAL A 128 -13.60 3.78 6.98
C VAL A 128 -14.30 5.00 7.60
N PRO A 129 -13.61 6.12 7.93
CA PRO A 129 -14.26 7.32 8.44
C PRO A 129 -15.21 7.99 7.45
N GLU A 130 -14.86 7.96 6.16
CA GLU A 130 -15.63 8.58 5.06
C GLU A 130 -16.89 7.79 4.70
N ASN A 131 -16.95 6.49 4.99
CA ASN A 131 -18.09 5.65 4.67
C ASN A 131 -19.36 6.08 5.43
N THR A 132 -20.47 6.25 4.71
CA THR A 132 -21.76 6.70 5.28
C THR A 132 -22.77 5.57 5.50
N ILE A 133 -22.46 4.36 5.04
CA ILE A 133 -23.34 3.18 5.10
C ILE A 133 -23.15 2.41 6.41
N ILE A 134 -21.91 2.29 6.89
CA ILE A 134 -21.60 1.57 8.13
C ILE A 134 -21.91 2.37 9.39
N THR A 135 -22.28 1.66 10.46
CA THR A 135 -22.57 2.27 11.77
C THR A 135 -21.30 2.84 12.42
N GLU A 136 -21.44 3.86 13.26
CA GLU A 136 -20.31 4.43 14.03
C GLU A 136 -19.61 3.40 14.94
N GLN A 137 -20.36 2.41 15.43
CA GLN A 137 -19.80 1.31 16.20
C GLN A 137 -18.90 0.42 15.32
N LEU A 138 -19.33 0.13 14.09
CA LEU A 138 -18.53 -0.64 13.13
C LEU A 138 -17.32 0.15 12.64
N LYS A 139 -17.44 1.47 12.40
CA LYS A 139 -16.30 2.34 12.11
C LYS A 139 -15.25 2.28 13.21
N SER A 140 -15.67 2.42 14.46
CA SER A 140 -14.75 2.38 15.61
C SER A 140 -14.03 1.04 15.69
N GLN A 141 -14.74 -0.05 15.44
CA GLN A 141 -14.15 -1.39 15.38
C GLN A 141 -13.13 -1.49 14.23
N TYR A 142 -13.50 -1.16 13.00
CA TYR A 142 -12.64 -1.25 11.82
C TYR A 142 -11.39 -0.36 11.91
N MET A 143 -11.54 0.84 12.47
CA MET A 143 -10.39 1.70 12.75
C MET A 143 -9.44 1.05 13.76
N GLY A 144 -9.97 0.42 14.81
CA GLY A 144 -9.18 -0.32 15.78
C GLY A 144 -8.44 -1.52 15.17
N GLU A 145 -9.12 -2.28 14.32
CA GLU A 145 -8.54 -3.41 13.59
C GLU A 145 -7.41 -2.97 12.65
N ALA A 146 -7.63 -1.92 11.85
CA ALA A 146 -6.61 -1.39 10.95
C ALA A 146 -5.41 -0.80 11.72
N HIS A 147 -5.64 -0.06 12.80
CA HIS A 147 -4.56 0.46 13.65
C HIS A 147 -3.72 -0.64 14.29
N PHE A 148 -4.36 -1.72 14.74
CA PHE A 148 -3.65 -2.87 15.28
C PHE A 148 -2.66 -3.44 14.25
N TYR A 149 -3.08 -3.61 13.00
CA TYR A 149 -2.23 -4.17 11.94
C TYR A 149 -1.15 -3.21 11.41
N VAL A 150 -1.30 -1.90 11.55
CA VAL A 150 -0.22 -0.96 11.23
C VAL A 150 0.91 -1.01 12.26
N LEU A 151 0.57 -1.28 13.53
CA LEU A 151 1.53 -1.30 14.64
C LEU A 151 2.18 -2.67 14.86
N PHE A 152 1.54 -3.74 14.40
CA PHE A 152 1.97 -5.13 14.56
C PHE A 152 2.91 -5.56 13.45
#